data_AF-A7UH77-F1
#
_entry.id   AF-A7UH77-F1
#
_cell.length_a   1.000
_cell.length_b   1.000
_cell.length_c   1.000
_cell.angle_alpha   90.00
_cell.angle_beta   90.00
_cell.angle_gamma   90.00
#
_symmetry.space_group_name_H-M   'P 1'
#
loop_
_entity.id
_entity.type
_entity.pdbx_description
1 polymer ?
#
loop_
_entity_poly.entity_id
_entity_poly.type
_entity_poly.pdbx_seq_one_letter_code
_entity_poly.pdbx_strand_id
1 'polypeptide(L)' 'ANGASFFFICLYMHTGRGIYYGSFLYLHAWFVGVVILLLVMATAFLGYVLPWGQMSFWGA' A
#
# COMPACT_ATOMS: atom_id res chain seq x y z
N ALA A 1 12.58 -3.20 -6.79
CA ALA A 1 12.40 -2.03 -5.92
C ALA A 1 11.49 -0.98 -6.56
N ASN A 2 11.85 -0.36 -7.69
CA ASN A 2 11.12 0.79 -8.27
C ASN A 2 9.63 0.55 -8.56
N GLY A 3 9.27 -0.68 -8.97
CA GLY A 3 7.86 -1.04 -9.18
C GLY A 3 7.01 -0.95 -7.91
N ALA A 4 7.57 -1.29 -6.75
CA ALA A 4 6.87 -1.16 -5.47
C ALA A 4 6.60 0.33 -5.14
N SER A 5 7.58 1.20 -5.37
CA SER A 5 7.43 2.65 -5.19
C SER A 5 6.32 3.23 -6.08
N PHE A 6 6.30 2.85 -7.37
CA PHE A 6 5.24 3.26 -8.28
C PHE A 6 3.86 2.76 -7.85
N PHE A 7 3.78 1.51 -7.35
CA PHE A 7 2.54 0.95 -6.85
C PHE A 7 1.96 1.75 -5.67
N PHE A 8 2.80 2.17 -4.71
CA PHE A 8 2.36 3.04 -3.61
C PHE A 8 1.93 4.42 -4.09
N ILE A 9 2.62 4.99 -5.08
CA ILE A 9 2.21 6.24 -5.71
C ILE A 9 0.79 6.13 -6.30
N CYS A 10 0.50 5.04 -7.02
CA CYS A 10 -0.84 4.76 -7.54
C CYS A 10 -1.87 4.58 -6.44
N LEU A 11 -1.55 3.84 -5.36
CA LEU A 11 -2.45 3.63 -4.23
C LEU A 11 -2.82 4.94 -3.54
N TYR A 12 -1.83 5.79 -3.23
CA TYR A 12 -2.11 7.05 -2.55
C TYR A 12 -2.91 8.01 -3.43
N MET A 13 -2.61 8.10 -4.73
CA MET A 13 -3.43 8.87 -5.66
C MET A 13 -4.86 8.30 -5.76
N HIS A 14 -5.02 6.98 -5.80
CA HIS A 14 -6.32 6.32 -5.85
C HIS A 14 -7.15 6.60 -4.60
N THR A 15 -6.57 6.46 -3.40
CA THR A 15 -7.23 6.77 -2.13
C THR A 15 -7.57 8.26 -2.04
N GLY A 16 -6.65 9.15 -2.42
CA GLY A 16 -6.88 10.60 -2.45
C GLY A 16 -8.04 10.98 -3.38
N ARG A 17 -8.11 10.39 -4.58
CA ARG A 17 -9.25 10.53 -5.49
C ARG A 17 -10.54 10.08 -4.84
N GLY A 18 -10.51 8.93 -4.15
CA GLY A 18 -11.69 8.38 -3.48
C GLY A 18 -12.23 9.28 -2.37
N ILE A 19 -11.34 9.97 -1.65
CA ILE A 19 -11.72 10.97 -0.64
C ILE A 19 -12.30 12.22 -1.32
N TYR A 20 -11.60 12.76 -2.33
CA TYR A 20 -11.99 14.01 -3.00
C TYR A 20 -13.38 13.94 -3.64
N TYR A 21 -13.74 12.81 -4.26
CA TYR A 21 -15.04 12.63 -4.91
C TYR A 21 -16.08 11.91 -4.04
N GLY A 22 -15.82 11.69 -2.75
CA GLY A 22 -16.78 11.00 -1.87
C GLY A 22 -17.02 9.53 -2.21
N SER A 23 -16.11 8.88 -2.96
CA SER A 23 -16.25 7.47 -3.35
C SER A 23 -16.18 6.51 -2.16
N PHE A 24 -15.72 6.96 -0.99
CA PHE A 24 -15.77 6.20 0.26
C PHE A 24 -17.20 5.87 0.72
N LEU A 25 -18.22 6.56 0.18
CA LEU A 25 -19.62 6.23 0.44
C LEU A 25 -20.03 4.86 -0.12
N TYR A 26 -19.30 4.33 -1.12
CA TYR A 26 -19.45 2.96 -1.60
C TYR A 26 -18.76 1.99 -0.63
N LEU A 27 -19.38 1.79 0.53
CA LEU A 27 -18.78 1.14 1.70
C LEU A 27 -18.12 -0.21 1.39
N HIS A 28 -18.78 -1.09 0.65
CA HIS A 28 -18.21 -2.40 0.33
C HIS A 28 -16.90 -2.29 -0.47
N ALA A 29 -16.91 -1.47 -1.53
CA ALA A 29 -15.72 -1.24 -2.36
C ALA A 29 -14.62 -0.52 -1.58
N TRP A 30 -14.99 0.44 -0.72
CA TRP A 30 -14.05 1.17 0.12
C TRP A 30 -13.35 0.26 1.13
N PHE A 31 -14.09 -0.56 1.87
CA PHE A 31 -13.51 -1.49 2.84
C PHE A 31 -12.63 -2.54 2.16
N VAL A 32 -13.03 -3.08 1.00
CA VAL A 32 -12.16 -3.96 0.20
C VAL A 32 -10.88 -3.22 -0.21
N GLY A 33 -10.98 -1.97 -0.65
CA GLY A 33 -9.83 -1.12 -0.97
C GLY A 33 -8.88 -0.90 0.22
N VAL A 34 -9.42 -0.68 1.42
CA VAL A 34 -8.63 -0.56 2.66
C VAL A 34 -7.91 -1.86 2.99
N VAL A 35 -8.57 -3.01 2.84
CA VAL A 35 -7.92 -4.33 3.03
C VAL A 35 -6.80 -4.53 2.03
N ILE A 36 -7.00 -4.18 0.76
CA ILE A 36 -5.96 -4.26 -0.28
C ILE A 36 -4.76 -3.37 0.09
N LEU A 37 -5.00 -2.15 0.57
CA LEU A 37 -3.94 -1.24 1.01
C LEU A 37 -3.07 -1.88 2.10
N LEU A 38 -3.69 -2.47 3.13
CA LEU A 38 -2.98 -3.13 4.23
C LEU A 38 -2.18 -4.36 3.77
N LEU A 39 -2.77 -5.19 2.90
CA LEU A 39 -2.09 -6.37 2.35
C LEU A 39 -0.87 -5.98 1.51
N VAL A 40 -0.96 -4.91 0.73
CA VAL A 40 0.16 -4.40 -0.06
C VAL A 40 1.27 -3.86 0.85
N MET A 41 0.93 -3.16 1.93
CA MET A 41 1.90 -2.71 2.93
C MET A 41 2.67 -3.88 3.54
N ALA A 42 1.95 -4.94 3.97
CA ALA A 42 2.57 -6.15 4.49
C ALA A 42 3.45 -6.85 3.45
N THR A 43 2.99 -6.94 2.20
CA THR A 43 3.73 -7.60 1.11
C THR A 43 5.01 -6.85 0.77
N ALA A 44 4.94 -5.52 0.67
CA ALA A 44 6.11 -4.68 0.40
C ALA A 44 7.12 -4.72 1.54
N PHE A 45 6.65 -4.75 2.79
CA PHE A 45 7.48 -4.90 3.98
C PHE A 45 8.26 -6.21 3.95
N LEU A 46 7.59 -7.35 3.82
CA LEU A 46 8.25 -8.67 3.75
C LEU A 46 9.22 -8.76 2.57
N GLY A 47 8.85 -8.19 1.41
CA GLY A 47 9.73 -8.10 0.25
C GLY A 47 10.99 -7.27 0.50
N TYR A 48 10.93 -6.24 1.36
CA TYR A 48 12.07 -5.43 1.74
C TYR A 48 13.00 -6.12 2.75
N VAL A 49 12.47 -7.04 3.56
CA VAL A 49 13.27 -7.81 4.53
C VAL A 49 14.14 -8.88 3.83
N LEU A 50 13.68 -9.42 2.70
CA LEU A 50 14.30 -10.57 2.00
C LEU A 50 15.80 -10.42 1.66
N PRO A 51 16.33 -9.26 1.22
CA PRO A 51 17.76 -9.10 0.91
C PRO A 51 18.69 -9.11 2.12
N TRP A 52 18.15 -9.06 3.35
CA TRP A 52 18.90 -9.13 4.61
C TRP A 52 20.05 -8.10 4.75
N GLY A 53 19.84 -6.87 4.27
CA GLY A 53 20.77 -5.74 4.50
C GLY A 53 20.63 -5.12 5.90
N GLN A 54 21.48 -4.15 6.26
CA GLN A 54 21.41 -3.44 7.54
C GLN A 54 20.02 -2.83 7.79
N MET A 55 19.49 -2.07 6.82
CA MET A 55 18.16 -1.48 6.94
C MET A 55 17.04 -2.53 6.93
N SER A 56 17.21 -3.63 6.20
CA SER A 56 16.26 -4.75 6.22
C SER A 56 16.21 -5.44 7.58
N PHE A 57 17.36 -5.63 8.24
CA PHE A 57 17.47 -6.31 9.53
C PHE A 57 16.89 -5.49 10.68
N TRP A 58 17.26 -4.20 10.76
CA TRP A 58 16.74 -3.32 11.81
C TRP A 58 15.29 -2.88 11.58
N GLY A 59 14.79 -3.03 10.35
CA GLY A 59 13.42 -2.71 9.99
C GLY A 59 12.42 -3.87 10.18
N ALA A 60 12.92 -5.12 10.24
CA ALA A 60 12.11 -6.31 10.51
C ALA A 60 11.67 -6.40 11.97
#